data_AF-A0A318E7S7-F1
#
_entry.id   AF-A0A318E7S7-F1
#
_cell.length_a   1.000
_cell.length_b   1.000
_cell.length_c   1.000
_cell.angle_alpha   90.00
_cell.angle_beta   90.00
_cell.angle_gamma   90.00
#
_symmetry.space_group_name_H-M   'P 1'
#
loop_
_entity.id
_entity.type
_entity.pdbx_description
1 polymer ?
#
loop_
_entity_poly.entity_id
_entity_poly.type
_entity_poly.pdbx_seq_one_letter_code
_entity_poly.pdbx_strand_id
1 'polypeptide(L)'
;MDHEFHYYMTYLIAARSGFNKKDAETLAYSSQYIDNNDHIFNISPGTDNHYQNYISQTKNITMPRKKLFRIYPIFHFVPGKVLAKDSRRKDGKLHHLNTTPDNKNANQILDRALETNNLYKIGLAVHAFADTYAQQKQYGGTRVEKYNKYQWLDRVLANPGKILWFKLQREIPLIPIPVIIEAVKDFLGIEFSFKYSWKDKNDYKNSHWYRFQKAVKELQEEAETILENNTLSKMELEEL
;
A
#
# COMPACT_ATOMS: atom_id res chain seq x y z
N MET A 1 -5.87 7.35 1.82
CA MET A 1 -6.17 5.92 1.63
C MET A 1 -7.49 5.58 2.26
N ASP A 2 -8.29 4.74 1.60
CA ASP A 2 -9.57 4.30 2.14
C ASP A 2 -9.41 3.01 2.97
N HIS A 3 -9.37 3.17 4.30
CA HIS A 3 -9.32 2.03 5.24
C HIS A 3 -10.55 1.13 5.14
N GLU A 4 -11.70 1.66 4.68
CA GLU A 4 -12.93 0.90 4.56
C GLU A 4 -12.78 -0.20 3.50
N PHE A 5 -12.02 0.06 2.44
CA PHE A 5 -11.84 -0.88 1.35
C PHE A 5 -10.67 -1.85 1.60
N HIS A 6 -9.44 -1.35 1.76
CA HIS A 6 -8.25 -2.22 1.77
C HIS A 6 -8.16 -3.09 3.02
N TYR A 7 -8.69 -2.64 4.15
CA TYR A 7 -8.78 -3.46 5.35
C TYR A 7 -10.10 -4.25 5.43
N TYR A 8 -11.24 -3.56 5.60
CA TYR A 8 -12.47 -4.24 5.98
C TYR A 8 -13.06 -5.09 4.86
N MET A 9 -13.07 -4.61 3.60
CA MET A 9 -13.56 -5.44 2.51
C MET A 9 -12.66 -6.65 2.27
N THR A 10 -11.34 -6.47 2.32
CA THR A 10 -10.38 -7.58 2.25
C THR A 10 -10.62 -8.60 3.35
N TYR A 11 -10.81 -8.16 4.60
CA TYR A 11 -11.12 -9.04 5.73
C TYR A 11 -12.41 -9.84 5.49
N LEU A 12 -13.48 -9.18 5.08
CA LEU A 12 -14.78 -9.83 4.84
C LEU A 12 -14.71 -10.84 3.69
N ILE A 13 -13.99 -10.51 2.61
CA ILE A 13 -13.76 -11.42 1.49
C ILE A 13 -12.95 -12.64 1.96
N ALA A 14 -11.84 -12.44 2.69
CA ALA A 14 -11.02 -13.53 3.21
C ALA A 14 -11.83 -14.46 4.14
N ALA A 15 -12.57 -13.88 5.09
CA ALA A 15 -13.43 -14.65 5.98
C ALA A 15 -14.51 -15.44 5.21
N ARG A 16 -15.12 -14.83 4.18
CA ARG A 16 -16.14 -15.50 3.36
C ARG A 16 -15.57 -16.62 2.49
N SER A 17 -14.30 -16.53 2.13
CA SER A 17 -13.52 -17.54 1.41
C SER A 17 -13.02 -18.69 2.31
N GLY A 18 -13.30 -18.65 3.62
CA GLY A 18 -13.02 -19.75 4.55
C GLY A 18 -11.74 -19.59 5.37
N PHE A 19 -11.05 -18.45 5.30
CA PHE A 19 -9.95 -18.16 6.22
C PHE A 19 -10.49 -18.00 7.65
N ASN A 20 -9.75 -18.53 8.63
CA ASN A 20 -10.07 -18.26 10.02
C ASN A 20 -9.86 -16.77 10.33
N LYS A 21 -10.42 -16.31 11.45
CA LYS A 21 -10.36 -14.89 11.87
C LYS A 21 -8.94 -14.32 11.86
N LYS A 22 -7.97 -15.05 12.43
CA LYS A 22 -6.58 -14.57 12.58
C LYS A 22 -5.88 -14.42 11.23
N ASP A 23 -6.13 -15.35 10.32
CA ASP A 23 -5.54 -15.32 8.99
C ASP A 23 -6.17 -14.23 8.13
N ALA A 24 -7.50 -14.07 8.21
CA ALA A 24 -8.22 -12.96 7.57
C ALA A 24 -7.73 -11.60 8.09
N GLU A 25 -7.53 -11.46 9.40
CA GLU A 25 -6.93 -10.26 9.99
C GLU A 25 -5.51 -10.00 9.46
N THR A 26 -4.67 -11.03 9.39
CA THR A 26 -3.28 -10.89 8.90
C THR A 26 -3.23 -10.45 7.43
N LEU A 27 -4.08 -11.03 6.59
CA LEU A 27 -4.20 -10.70 5.17
C LEU A 27 -4.71 -9.25 5.00
N ALA A 28 -5.78 -8.89 5.70
CA ALA A 28 -6.36 -7.54 5.66
C ALA A 28 -5.40 -6.47 6.17
N TYR A 29 -4.67 -6.74 7.27
CA TYR A 29 -3.62 -5.84 7.74
C TYR A 29 -2.51 -5.68 6.71
N SER A 30 -2.10 -6.75 6.05
CA SER A 30 -1.05 -6.69 5.03
C SER A 30 -1.48 -5.88 3.81
N SER A 31 -2.74 -6.06 3.37
CA SER A 31 -3.33 -5.22 2.32
C SER A 31 -3.29 -3.74 2.71
N GLN A 32 -3.86 -3.36 3.87
CA GLN A 32 -3.86 -1.98 4.32
C GLN A 32 -2.46 -1.39 4.58
N TYR A 33 -1.53 -2.19 5.09
CA TYR A 33 -0.24 -1.68 5.53
C TYR A 33 0.67 -1.29 4.35
N ILE A 34 0.36 -1.73 3.12
CA ILE A 34 1.03 -1.24 1.90
C ILE A 34 1.02 0.29 1.87
N ASP A 35 -0.13 0.91 2.11
CA ASP A 35 -0.31 2.36 2.01
C ASP A 35 0.36 3.14 3.15
N ASN A 36 0.62 2.43 4.25
CA ASN A 36 1.24 2.98 5.44
C ASN A 36 2.75 2.71 5.47
N ASN A 37 3.27 1.93 4.53
CA ASN A 37 4.68 1.56 4.43
C ASN A 37 5.42 2.51 3.47
N ASP A 38 5.49 3.78 3.88
CA ASP A 38 6.10 4.88 3.14
C ASP A 38 7.37 5.46 3.78
N HIS A 39 7.74 4.96 4.96
CA HIS A 39 8.94 5.37 5.69
C HIS A 39 9.99 4.26 5.73
N ILE A 40 11.25 4.68 5.59
CA ILE A 40 12.40 3.81 5.80
C ILE A 40 12.76 3.83 7.29
N PHE A 41 12.80 2.66 7.89
CA PHE A 41 13.25 2.40 9.25
C PHE A 41 14.61 1.71 9.21
N ASN A 42 15.58 2.28 9.93
CA ASN A 42 16.89 1.70 10.12
C ASN A 42 16.96 1.05 11.51
N ILE A 43 16.81 -0.28 11.58
CA ILE A 43 16.66 -1.04 12.82
C ILE A 43 18.01 -1.61 13.25
N SER A 44 18.42 -1.35 14.49
CA SER A 44 19.65 -1.84 15.13
C SER A 44 20.93 -1.63 14.29
N PRO A 45 21.22 -0.39 13.83
CA PRO A 45 22.39 -0.12 13.01
C PRO A 45 23.70 -0.50 13.71
N GLY A 46 24.63 -1.10 12.97
CA GLY A 46 25.93 -1.54 13.49
C GLY A 46 25.90 -2.80 14.36
N THR A 47 24.82 -3.60 14.25
CA THR A 47 24.69 -4.89 14.95
C THR A 47 24.40 -6.02 13.97
N ASP A 48 24.58 -7.27 14.38
CA ASP A 48 24.29 -8.45 13.54
C ASP A 48 22.80 -8.58 13.16
N ASN A 49 21.92 -7.90 13.90
CA ASN A 49 20.48 -7.87 13.63
C ASN A 49 20.05 -6.57 12.93
N HIS A 50 20.98 -5.91 12.24
CA HIS A 50 20.68 -4.74 11.43
C HIS A 50 19.67 -5.08 10.32
N TYR A 51 18.66 -4.23 10.15
CA TYR A 51 17.65 -4.39 9.10
C TYR A 51 17.13 -3.04 8.62
N GLN A 52 16.88 -2.95 7.32
CA GLN A 52 16.23 -1.81 6.67
C GLN A 52 15.07 -2.33 5.83
N ASN A 53 13.89 -1.73 5.98
CA ASN A 53 12.71 -2.14 5.22
C ASN A 53 12.69 -1.56 3.81
N TYR A 54 11.85 -2.17 2.98
CA TYR A 54 11.48 -1.66 1.67
C TYR A 54 10.16 -0.91 1.79
N ILE A 55 10.05 0.26 1.17
CA ILE A 55 8.79 0.98 1.13
C ILE A 55 7.93 0.46 -0.03
N SER A 56 6.62 0.49 0.13
CA SER A 56 5.64 0.13 -0.91
C SER A 56 4.81 1.32 -1.37
N GLN A 57 4.87 2.45 -0.65
CA GLN A 57 4.11 3.66 -0.94
C GLN A 57 5.00 4.90 -1.05
N THR A 58 4.65 5.83 -1.94
CA THR A 58 5.21 7.18 -2.01
C THR A 58 4.10 8.22 -1.94
N LYS A 59 3.96 8.90 -0.80
CA LYS A 59 2.90 9.89 -0.58
C LYS A 59 3.08 11.18 -1.41
N ASN A 60 4.30 11.48 -1.85
CA ASN A 60 4.56 12.65 -2.70
C ASN A 60 4.87 12.25 -4.15
N ILE A 61 3.81 12.09 -4.95
CA ILE A 61 3.92 11.79 -6.38
C ILE A 61 4.54 12.92 -7.21
N THR A 62 4.66 14.13 -6.65
CA THR A 62 5.31 15.28 -7.32
C THR A 62 6.82 15.34 -7.06
N MET A 63 7.31 14.55 -6.11
CA MET A 63 8.75 14.34 -5.84
C MET A 63 9.11 12.86 -5.98
N PRO A 64 8.93 12.25 -7.17
CA PRO A 64 9.25 10.85 -7.37
C PRO A 64 10.76 10.65 -7.22
N ARG A 65 11.18 9.83 -6.25
CA ARG A 65 12.57 9.35 -6.23
C ARG A 65 12.71 8.36 -7.38
N LYS A 66 13.72 8.53 -8.25
CA LYS A 66 13.93 7.66 -9.43
C LYS A 66 13.87 6.16 -9.10
N LYS A 67 14.49 5.75 -7.97
CA LYS A 67 14.43 4.36 -7.47
C LYS A 67 13.05 3.89 -7.01
N LEU A 68 12.18 4.80 -6.56
CA LEU A 68 10.85 4.49 -6.03
C LEU A 68 9.75 4.54 -7.09
N PHE A 69 10.03 5.11 -8.26
CA PHE A 69 9.02 5.28 -9.31
C PHE A 69 8.52 3.94 -9.86
N ARG A 70 9.34 2.88 -9.82
CA ARG A 70 8.95 1.51 -10.20
C ARG A 70 8.06 0.83 -9.15
N ILE A 71 8.26 1.17 -7.87
CA ILE A 71 7.60 0.53 -6.72
C ILE A 71 6.11 0.87 -6.70
N TYR A 72 5.75 2.14 -6.93
CA TYR A 72 4.36 2.58 -6.80
C TYR A 72 3.39 1.85 -7.76
N PRO A 73 3.68 1.71 -9.07
CA PRO A 73 2.84 0.92 -9.96
C PRO A 73 2.75 -0.56 -9.56
N ILE A 74 3.79 -1.16 -8.99
CA ILE A 74 3.78 -2.57 -8.59
C ILE A 74 2.74 -2.82 -7.49
N PHE A 75 2.71 -1.95 -6.48
CA PHE A 75 1.86 -2.14 -5.31
C PHE A 75 0.47 -1.51 -5.42
N HIS A 76 0.27 -0.52 -6.30
CA HIS A 76 -1.00 0.19 -6.42
C HIS A 76 -1.62 0.07 -7.81
N PHE A 77 -0.90 0.36 -8.88
CA PHE A 77 -1.51 0.46 -10.21
C PHE A 77 -0.72 -0.32 -11.25
N VAL A 78 -0.89 -1.64 -11.25
CA VAL A 78 -0.05 -2.56 -12.04
C VAL A 78 -0.18 -2.25 -13.54
N PRO A 79 0.93 -1.93 -14.24
CA PRO A 79 0.89 -1.62 -15.66
C PRO A 79 0.33 -2.77 -16.50
N GLY A 80 -0.46 -2.41 -17.51
CA GLY A 80 -1.14 -3.37 -18.37
C GLY A 80 -0.78 -3.21 -19.85
N LYS A 81 -1.72 -3.54 -20.75
CA LYS A 81 -1.47 -3.50 -22.20
C LYS A 81 -1.54 -2.06 -22.73
N VAL A 82 -0.38 -1.46 -22.98
CA VAL A 82 -0.21 -0.07 -23.46
C VAL A 82 -0.74 0.20 -24.88
N LEU A 83 -1.15 -0.83 -25.62
CA LEU A 83 -1.77 -0.71 -26.95
C LEU A 83 -3.28 -0.98 -26.93
N ALA A 84 -3.88 -1.23 -25.76
CA ALA A 84 -5.33 -1.36 -25.65
C ALA A 84 -6.02 -0.03 -26.01
N LYS A 85 -7.24 -0.12 -26.55
CA LYS A 85 -8.00 1.03 -27.07
C LYS A 85 -8.12 2.19 -26.06
N ASP A 86 -8.27 1.87 -24.79
CA ASP A 86 -8.48 2.83 -23.69
C ASP A 86 -7.21 3.05 -22.83
N SER A 87 -6.03 2.66 -23.34
CA SER A 87 -4.74 2.76 -22.60
C SER A 87 -3.97 4.06 -22.83
N ARG A 88 -4.52 5.00 -23.62
CA ARG A 88 -3.88 6.30 -23.86
C ARG A 88 -4.16 7.23 -22.69
N ARG A 89 -3.16 8.06 -22.36
CA ARG A 89 -3.34 9.18 -21.43
C ARG A 89 -4.35 10.18 -21.99
N LYS A 90 -4.85 11.07 -21.12
CA LYS A 90 -5.78 12.15 -21.52
C LYS A 90 -5.21 13.09 -22.60
N ASP A 91 -3.88 13.20 -22.68
CA ASP A 91 -3.16 13.99 -23.69
C ASP A 91 -2.90 13.20 -24.99
N GLY A 92 -3.44 11.98 -25.13
CA GLY A 92 -3.26 11.11 -26.29
C GLY A 92 -1.92 10.39 -26.33
N LYS A 93 -1.00 10.65 -25.39
CA LYS A 93 0.33 10.01 -25.37
C LYS A 93 0.27 8.60 -24.80
N LEU A 94 1.18 7.74 -25.28
CA LEU A 94 1.44 6.42 -24.71
C LEU A 94 2.36 6.54 -23.51
N HIS A 95 2.17 5.70 -22.49
CA HIS A 95 3.12 5.54 -21.41
C HIS A 95 3.20 4.08 -20.98
N HIS A 96 4.41 3.53 -20.78
CA HIS A 96 4.57 2.11 -20.50
C HIS A 96 4.02 1.68 -19.13
N LEU A 97 4.09 2.56 -18.15
CA LEU A 97 3.49 2.33 -16.83
C LEU A 97 1.98 2.60 -16.76
N ASN A 98 1.29 2.76 -17.90
CA ASN A 98 -0.14 2.99 -17.85
C ASN A 98 -0.87 1.70 -17.43
N THR A 99 -1.60 1.81 -16.33
CA THR A 99 -2.46 0.76 -15.79
C THR A 99 -3.67 0.57 -16.69
N THR A 100 -3.91 -0.66 -17.12
CA THR A 100 -5.18 -1.01 -17.78
C THR A 100 -6.02 -1.85 -16.84
N PRO A 101 -7.36 -1.69 -16.84
CA PRO A 101 -8.23 -2.49 -16.00
C PRO A 101 -8.08 -3.99 -16.29
N ASP A 102 -8.20 -4.81 -15.24
CA ASP A 102 -8.16 -6.29 -15.29
C ASP A 102 -7.08 -6.85 -16.25
N ASN A 103 -5.82 -6.56 -15.93
CA ASN A 103 -4.72 -6.92 -16.82
C ASN A 103 -4.01 -8.22 -16.40
N LYS A 104 -3.38 -8.86 -17.38
CA LYS A 104 -2.69 -10.15 -17.20
C LYS A 104 -1.57 -10.08 -16.15
N ASN A 105 -0.86 -8.95 -16.04
CA ASN A 105 0.25 -8.82 -15.08
C ASN A 105 -0.28 -8.83 -13.64
N ALA A 106 -1.34 -8.08 -13.35
CA ALA A 106 -1.97 -8.06 -12.03
C ALA A 106 -2.53 -9.44 -11.64
N ASN A 107 -3.20 -10.13 -12.57
CA ASN A 107 -3.70 -11.49 -12.36
C ASN A 107 -2.54 -12.46 -12.08
N GLN A 108 -1.45 -12.42 -12.86
CA GLN A 108 -0.28 -13.28 -12.64
C GLN A 108 0.41 -13.03 -11.30
N ILE A 109 0.50 -11.78 -10.84
CA ILE A 109 1.04 -11.46 -9.51
C ILE A 109 0.14 -12.05 -8.41
N LEU A 110 -1.18 -11.92 -8.55
CA LEU A 110 -2.14 -12.48 -7.62
C LEU A 110 -2.07 -14.01 -7.56
N ASP A 111 -2.07 -14.68 -8.72
CA ASP A 111 -2.01 -16.14 -8.81
C ASP A 111 -0.75 -16.68 -8.11
N ARG A 112 0.42 -16.11 -8.41
CA ARG A 112 1.68 -16.50 -7.76
C ARG A 112 1.66 -16.25 -6.25
N ALA A 113 1.05 -15.17 -5.79
CA ALA A 113 0.93 -14.91 -4.36
C ALA A 113 0.04 -15.95 -3.68
N LEU A 114 -1.07 -16.33 -4.29
CA LEU A 114 -1.98 -17.37 -3.78
C LEU A 114 -1.29 -18.74 -3.69
N GLU A 115 -0.43 -19.10 -4.66
CA GLU A 115 0.34 -20.34 -4.66
C GLU A 115 1.30 -20.47 -3.45
N THR A 116 1.73 -19.34 -2.85
CA THR A 116 2.68 -19.38 -1.72
C THR A 116 2.05 -19.74 -0.38
N ASN A 117 0.73 -19.63 -0.23
CA ASN A 117 0.03 -19.65 1.06
C ASN A 117 0.57 -18.63 2.10
N ASN A 118 1.38 -17.66 1.68
CA ASN A 118 1.93 -16.62 2.55
C ASN A 118 0.90 -15.48 2.67
N LEU A 119 0.19 -15.43 3.80
CA LEU A 119 -0.87 -14.45 4.06
C LEU A 119 -0.45 -12.99 3.85
N TYR A 120 0.80 -12.64 4.18
CA TYR A 120 1.30 -11.29 3.96
C TYR A 120 1.37 -10.99 2.47
N LYS A 121 2.00 -11.90 1.72
CA LYS A 121 2.16 -11.78 0.28
C LYS A 121 0.83 -11.80 -0.47
N ILE A 122 -0.11 -12.63 -0.03
CA ILE A 122 -1.48 -12.65 -0.56
C ILE A 122 -2.15 -11.30 -0.30
N GLY A 123 -2.09 -10.76 0.93
CA GLY A 123 -2.64 -9.45 1.24
C GLY A 123 -2.04 -8.34 0.38
N LEU A 124 -0.72 -8.39 0.14
CA LEU A 124 -0.03 -7.46 -0.73
C LEU A 124 -0.54 -7.52 -2.18
N ALA A 125 -0.70 -8.73 -2.72
CA ALA A 125 -1.15 -8.93 -4.10
C ALA A 125 -2.63 -8.57 -4.29
N VAL A 126 -3.48 -8.89 -3.30
CA VAL A 126 -4.91 -8.53 -3.31
C VAL A 126 -5.08 -7.02 -3.35
N HIS A 127 -4.27 -6.27 -2.60
CA HIS A 127 -4.26 -4.81 -2.65
C HIS A 127 -3.96 -4.30 -4.07
N ALA A 128 -2.83 -4.70 -4.64
CA ALA A 128 -2.38 -4.26 -5.96
C ALA A 128 -3.38 -4.64 -7.06
N PHE A 129 -3.96 -5.83 -6.95
CA PHE A 129 -5.03 -6.28 -7.83
C PHE A 129 -6.28 -5.41 -7.70
N ALA A 130 -6.73 -5.11 -6.49
CA ALA A 130 -7.94 -4.34 -6.24
C ALA A 130 -7.83 -2.90 -6.77
N ASP A 131 -6.73 -2.21 -6.50
CA ASP A 131 -6.48 -0.85 -7.03
C ASP A 131 -6.41 -0.85 -8.57
N THR A 132 -5.81 -1.90 -9.17
CA THR A 132 -5.75 -2.07 -10.62
C THR A 132 -7.13 -2.36 -11.23
N TYR A 133 -7.91 -3.22 -10.58
CA TYR A 133 -9.24 -3.64 -11.04
C TYR A 133 -10.26 -2.50 -10.95
N ALA A 134 -10.13 -1.63 -9.94
CA ALA A 134 -10.97 -0.45 -9.75
C ALA A 134 -10.92 0.56 -10.92
N GLN A 135 -9.92 0.48 -11.80
CA GLN A 135 -9.84 1.31 -13.01
C GLN A 135 -10.97 1.03 -14.02
N GLN A 136 -11.72 -0.06 -13.87
CA GLN A 136 -12.91 -0.31 -14.68
C GLN A 136 -13.95 0.79 -14.49
N LYS A 137 -14.56 1.22 -15.60
CA LYS A 137 -15.55 2.31 -15.60
C LYS A 137 -16.72 2.04 -14.65
N GLN A 138 -17.10 0.79 -14.47
CA GLN A 138 -18.20 0.34 -13.61
C GLN A 138 -17.91 0.49 -12.12
N TYR A 139 -16.63 0.50 -11.71
CA TYR A 139 -16.24 0.42 -10.30
C TYR A 139 -15.51 1.65 -9.77
N GLY A 140 -14.70 2.32 -10.59
CA GLY A 140 -13.92 3.48 -10.14
C GLY A 140 -13.45 4.43 -11.24
N GLY A 141 -13.70 4.11 -12.52
CA GLY A 141 -13.36 4.96 -13.66
C GLY A 141 -14.27 6.19 -13.84
N THR A 142 -15.15 6.50 -12.88
CA THR A 142 -16.03 7.67 -12.87
C THR A 142 -15.83 8.47 -11.58
N ARG A 143 -15.91 9.80 -11.68
CA ARG A 143 -15.79 10.68 -10.51
C ARG A 143 -17.05 10.55 -9.67
N VAL A 144 -16.91 9.95 -8.48
CA VAL A 144 -17.96 9.95 -7.46
C VAL A 144 -17.91 11.22 -6.61
N GLU A 145 -19.03 11.58 -5.99
CA GLU A 145 -19.06 12.64 -4.99
C GLU A 145 -18.11 12.32 -3.83
N LYS A 146 -17.56 13.36 -3.19
CA LYS A 146 -16.64 13.17 -2.07
C LYS A 146 -17.38 12.47 -0.92
N TYR A 147 -16.94 11.28 -0.55
CA TYR A 147 -17.52 10.54 0.56
C TYR A 147 -17.47 11.36 1.86
N ASN A 148 -18.62 11.54 2.48
CA ASN A 148 -18.74 12.13 3.81
C ASN A 148 -18.85 11.00 4.84
N LYS A 149 -17.71 10.65 5.47
CA LYS A 149 -17.63 9.61 6.51
C LYS A 149 -18.58 9.81 7.70
N TYR A 150 -19.14 11.01 7.87
CA TYR A 150 -20.10 11.31 8.93
C TYR A 150 -21.55 11.39 8.47
N GLN A 151 -21.85 11.23 7.17
CA GLN A 151 -23.20 11.39 6.62
C GLN A 151 -24.25 10.54 7.36
N TRP A 152 -23.91 9.31 7.69
CA TRP A 152 -24.81 8.40 8.42
C TRP A 152 -24.84 8.70 9.92
N LEU A 153 -23.70 9.08 10.50
CA LEU A 153 -23.62 9.49 11.90
C LEU A 153 -24.45 10.75 12.16
N ASP A 154 -24.40 11.70 11.23
CA ASP A 154 -25.17 12.95 11.25
C ASP A 154 -26.68 12.66 11.22
N ARG A 155 -27.10 11.66 10.44
CA ARG A 155 -28.50 11.19 10.40
C ARG A 155 -28.97 10.52 11.68
N VAL A 156 -28.13 9.69 12.31
CA VAL A 156 -28.51 8.90 13.49
C VAL A 156 -28.51 9.74 14.77
N LEU A 157 -27.50 10.58 14.97
CA LEU A 157 -27.33 11.26 16.25
C LEU A 157 -28.25 12.48 16.41
N ALA A 158 -28.69 13.12 15.31
CA ALA A 158 -29.63 14.25 15.27
C ALA A 158 -29.36 15.38 16.32
N ASN A 159 -28.17 15.43 16.91
CA ASN A 159 -27.76 16.36 17.96
C ASN A 159 -26.41 16.98 17.57
N PRO A 160 -26.41 18.22 17.06
CA PRO A 160 -25.22 18.82 16.46
C PRO A 160 -24.07 19.02 17.46
N GLY A 161 -24.38 19.22 18.75
CA GLY A 161 -23.37 19.43 19.80
C GLY A 161 -22.58 18.15 20.13
N LYS A 162 -23.27 17.02 20.36
CA LYS A 162 -22.59 15.73 20.59
C LYS A 162 -21.79 15.29 19.37
N ILE A 163 -22.35 15.46 18.17
CA ILE A 163 -21.68 15.14 16.90
C ILE A 163 -20.37 15.92 16.76
N LEU A 164 -20.35 17.22 17.05
CA LEU A 164 -19.16 18.05 16.92
C LEU A 164 -18.02 17.56 17.83
N TRP A 165 -18.32 17.24 19.09
CA TRP A 165 -17.34 16.66 20.03
C TRP A 165 -16.80 15.30 19.56
N PHE A 166 -17.67 14.41 19.06
CA PHE A 166 -17.26 13.13 18.49
C PHE A 166 -16.39 13.28 17.24
N LYS A 167 -16.73 14.23 16.35
CA LYS A 167 -15.93 14.54 15.15
C LYS A 167 -14.54 15.07 15.56
N LEU A 168 -14.50 16.05 16.46
CA LEU A 168 -13.25 16.62 17.00
C LEU A 168 -12.35 15.54 17.59
N GLN A 169 -12.88 14.64 18.42
CA GLN A 169 -12.08 13.60 19.06
C GLN A 169 -11.46 12.60 18.07
N ARG A 170 -12.06 12.41 16.88
CA ARG A 170 -11.56 11.51 15.83
C ARG A 170 -10.67 12.20 14.81
N GLU A 171 -10.78 13.51 14.65
CA GLU A 171 -9.88 14.32 13.82
C GLU A 171 -8.62 14.74 14.58
N ILE A 172 -8.67 14.82 15.91
CA ILE A 172 -7.46 14.85 16.75
C ILE A 172 -6.81 13.48 16.57
N PRO A 173 -5.71 13.39 15.82
CA PRO A 173 -5.06 12.11 15.68
C PRO A 173 -4.54 11.79 17.09
N LEU A 174 -4.74 10.55 17.55
CA LEU A 174 -3.82 9.96 18.53
C LEU A 174 -2.50 9.82 17.78
N ILE A 175 -1.82 10.96 17.54
CA ILE A 175 -0.54 11.00 16.89
C ILE A 175 0.37 10.24 17.84
N PRO A 176 0.92 9.08 17.43
CA PRO A 176 1.99 8.48 18.21
C PRO A 176 3.05 9.57 18.34
N ILE A 177 3.46 9.91 19.57
CA ILE A 177 4.50 10.90 19.89
C ILE A 177 5.62 11.00 18.82
N PRO A 178 6.14 9.90 18.22
CA PRO A 178 7.13 9.99 17.12
C PRO A 178 6.73 10.78 15.86
N VAL A 179 5.44 10.89 15.48
CA VAL A 179 5.00 11.60 14.27
C VAL A 179 4.92 13.12 14.46
N ILE A 180 4.64 13.61 15.68
CA ILE A 180 4.73 15.06 16.00
C ILE A 180 6.17 15.53 15.84
N ILE A 181 7.13 14.68 16.20
CA ILE A 181 8.55 15.01 16.11
C ILE A 181 8.96 15.17 14.64
N GLU A 182 8.47 14.34 13.70
CA GLU A 182 8.80 14.48 12.27
C GLU A 182 8.37 15.80 11.64
N ALA A 183 7.16 16.27 11.91
CA ALA A 183 6.72 17.58 11.40
C ALA A 183 7.54 18.75 11.98
N VAL A 184 8.04 18.58 13.21
CA VAL A 184 8.95 19.53 13.85
C VAL A 184 10.39 19.43 13.30
N LYS A 185 10.83 18.26 12.80
CA LYS A 185 12.16 18.04 12.17
C LYS A 185 12.34 18.91 10.94
N ASP A 186 11.37 18.91 10.03
CA ASP A 186 11.42 19.69 8.78
C ASP A 186 11.42 21.20 9.07
N PHE A 187 10.82 21.62 10.18
CA PHE A 187 10.76 23.01 10.60
C PHE A 187 12.01 23.50 11.34
N LEU A 188 12.71 22.63 12.09
CA LEU A 188 13.84 23.01 12.95
C LEU A 188 15.22 22.59 12.44
N GLY A 189 15.32 21.73 11.41
CA GLY A 189 16.61 21.32 10.83
C GLY A 189 17.50 20.50 11.77
N ILE A 190 16.90 19.82 12.77
CA ILE A 190 17.62 18.99 13.75
C ILE A 190 17.52 17.51 13.34
N GLU A 191 18.64 16.87 13.01
CA GLU A 191 18.70 15.42 12.73
C GLU A 191 18.59 14.60 14.02
N PHE A 192 17.36 14.20 14.38
CA PHE A 192 17.17 13.09 15.31
C PHE A 192 17.24 11.77 14.56
N SER A 193 18.39 11.07 14.64
CA SER A 193 18.45 9.66 14.24
C SER A 193 17.70 8.82 15.28
N PHE A 194 16.46 8.44 14.95
CA PHE A 194 15.73 7.47 15.77
C PHE A 194 16.43 6.12 15.63
N LYS A 195 17.15 5.72 16.68
CA LYS A 195 17.74 4.39 16.79
C LYS A 195 16.63 3.41 17.13
N TYR A 196 15.99 2.85 16.12
CA TYR A 196 15.05 1.76 16.31
C TYR A 196 15.81 0.49 16.68
N SER A 197 15.24 -0.34 17.54
CA SER A 197 15.78 -1.64 17.91
C SER A 197 14.69 -2.68 17.94
N TRP A 198 15.08 -3.94 17.72
CA TRP A 198 14.15 -5.06 17.87
C TRP A 198 13.75 -5.22 19.32
N LYS A 199 12.44 -5.36 19.57
CA LYS A 199 11.92 -5.65 20.91
C LYS A 199 12.49 -6.96 21.45
N ASP A 200 12.54 -7.99 20.59
CA ASP A 200 13.23 -9.25 20.85
C ASP A 200 14.25 -9.47 19.72
N LYS A 201 15.54 -9.41 20.06
CA LYS A 201 16.64 -9.57 19.08
C LYS A 201 16.81 -11.00 18.60
N ASN A 202 16.31 -11.99 19.35
CA ASN A 202 16.46 -13.40 19.01
C ASN A 202 15.26 -13.90 18.19
N ASP A 203 14.09 -13.27 18.33
CA ASP A 203 12.85 -13.70 17.69
C ASP A 203 12.24 -12.71 16.67
N TYR A 204 12.93 -11.61 16.36
CA TYR A 204 12.37 -10.56 15.49
C TYR A 204 11.89 -11.06 14.11
N LYS A 205 12.48 -12.15 13.60
CA LYS A 205 12.14 -12.74 12.30
C LYS A 205 10.71 -13.34 12.28
N ASN A 206 10.17 -13.68 13.45
CA ASN A 206 8.80 -14.17 13.60
C ASN A 206 7.78 -13.05 13.78
N SER A 207 8.22 -11.80 13.95
CA SER A 207 7.32 -10.66 14.05
C SER A 207 6.52 -10.44 12.76
N HIS A 208 5.27 -10.01 12.91
CA HIS A 208 4.40 -9.66 11.78
C HIS A 208 5.06 -8.63 10.86
N TRP A 209 5.71 -7.61 11.44
CA TRP A 209 6.35 -6.56 10.65
C TRP A 209 7.51 -7.10 9.82
N TYR A 210 8.42 -7.90 10.38
CA TYR A 210 9.52 -8.47 9.60
C TYR A 210 9.01 -9.38 8.47
N ARG A 211 8.03 -10.24 8.76
CA ARG A 211 7.43 -11.14 7.77
C ARG A 211 6.71 -10.38 6.64
N PHE A 212 6.03 -9.28 7.00
CA PHE A 212 5.46 -8.35 6.03
C PHE A 212 6.55 -7.74 5.14
N GLN A 213 7.63 -7.20 5.71
CA GLN A 213 8.70 -6.57 4.94
C GLN A 213 9.44 -7.56 4.01
N LYS A 214 9.59 -8.82 4.46
CA LYS A 214 10.07 -9.91 3.60
C LYS A 214 9.13 -10.17 2.43
N ALA A 215 7.82 -10.22 2.68
CA ALA A 215 6.82 -10.40 1.64
C ALA A 215 6.77 -9.22 0.65
N VAL A 216 6.99 -7.98 1.10
CA VAL A 216 7.10 -6.79 0.22
C VAL A 216 8.24 -6.98 -0.76
N LYS A 217 9.43 -7.35 -0.27
CA LYS A 217 10.59 -7.59 -1.12
C LYS A 217 10.35 -8.72 -2.12
N GLU A 218 9.85 -9.86 -1.66
CA GLU A 218 9.60 -11.04 -2.50
C GLU A 218 8.54 -10.77 -3.58
N LEU A 219 7.45 -10.08 -3.23
CA LEU A 219 6.42 -9.70 -4.21
C LEU A 219 6.94 -8.68 -5.22
N GLN A 220 7.77 -7.72 -4.78
CA GLN A 220 8.39 -6.75 -5.68
C GLN A 220 9.29 -7.46 -6.71
N GLU A 221 10.18 -8.34 -6.28
CA GLU A 221 11.09 -9.08 -7.17
C GLU A 221 10.32 -9.91 -8.22
N GLU A 222 9.23 -10.56 -7.81
CA GLU A 222 8.39 -11.32 -8.72
C GLU A 222 7.59 -10.45 -9.68
N ALA A 223 7.03 -9.34 -9.20
CA ALA A 223 6.31 -8.40 -10.03
C ALA A 223 7.24 -7.73 -11.04
N GLU A 224 8.46 -7.36 -10.64
CA GLU A 224 9.49 -6.86 -11.53
C GLU A 224 9.82 -7.89 -12.60
N THR A 225 10.01 -9.17 -12.23
CA THR A 225 10.25 -10.24 -13.20
C THR A 225 9.10 -10.39 -14.20
N ILE A 226 7.84 -10.29 -13.75
CA ILE A 226 6.66 -10.36 -14.63
C ILE A 226 6.63 -9.15 -15.57
N LEU A 227 6.89 -7.96 -15.04
CA LEU A 227 6.82 -6.70 -15.77
C LEU A 227 8.02 -6.48 -16.68
N GLU A 228 9.19 -7.05 -16.40
CA GLU A 228 10.38 -6.95 -17.25
C GLU A 228 10.10 -7.51 -18.64
N ASN A 229 9.43 -8.66 -18.72
CA ASN A 229 9.12 -9.32 -19.99
C ASN A 229 8.24 -8.49 -20.93
N ASN A 230 7.44 -7.54 -20.43
CA ASN A 230 6.37 -6.92 -21.22
C ASN A 230 6.26 -5.39 -21.11
N THR A 231 6.81 -4.80 -20.04
CA THR A 231 6.59 -3.42 -19.62
C THR A 231 7.91 -2.68 -19.35
N LEU A 232 8.71 -3.15 -18.38
CA LEU A 232 9.88 -2.41 -17.87
C LEU A 232 11.05 -2.45 -18.85
N SER A 233 11.26 -3.55 -19.59
CA SER A 233 12.28 -3.65 -20.65
C SER A 233 12.11 -2.63 -21.78
N LYS A 234 10.93 -2.00 -21.90
CA LYS A 234 10.63 -0.96 -22.90
C LYS A 234 10.90 0.45 -22.38
N MET A 235 11.49 0.57 -21.19
CA MET A 235 11.79 1.83 -20.54
C MET A 235 13.29 1.94 -20.28
N GLU A 236 13.87 3.11 -20.53
CA GLU A 236 15.22 3.44 -20.07
C GLU A 236 15.15 3.74 -18.57
N LEU A 237 15.40 2.73 -17.74
CA LEU A 237 15.36 2.87 -16.29
C LEU A 237 16.71 2.48 -15.68
N GLU A 238 17.23 3.29 -14.75
CA GLU A 238 18.41 2.96 -13.94
C GLU A 238 18.16 1.67 -13.14
N GLU A 239 19.13 0.75 -13.09
CA GLU A 239 19.07 -0.47 -12.25
C GLU A 239 18.91 -0.10 -10.77
N LEU A 240 18.12 -0.91 -10.03
CA LEU A 240 17.73 -0.63 -8.65
C LEU A 240 18.86 -0.87 -7.63
#